data_AF-A0A6P7S569-F1
#
_entry.id   AF-A0A6P7S569-F1
#
_cell.length_a   1.000
_cell.length_b   1.000
_cell.length_c   1.000
_cell.angle_alpha   90.00
_cell.angle_beta   90.00
_cell.angle_gamma   90.00
#
_symmetry.space_group_name_H-M   'P 1'
#
loop_
_entity.id
_entity.type
_entity.pdbx_description
1 polymer ?
#
loop_
_entity_poly.entity_id
_entity_poly.type
_entity_poly.pdbx_seq_one_letter_code
_entity_poly.pdbx_strand_id
1 'polypeptide(L)'
;MNDKIFEACIEKIGASHLEEYLESCRIDVCSYHNDPTNHHSVFCQIIEGFATECETVGIFVNWREISQCPMKCKENEEFQHKTSSCQPSCANRSPMCTGSSQGCVCRQGFILSGEQCVPETECGCIDNKIYMKVNEEIISADCKTKKICKPGNEIVTENITPCGENSHCGIQRGKYACVCNENFILQKEECVHAALKPCICKVSGDPHYRAFDGQMIHFMGTCNIHWLLLRRDRIIPTFLLK
;
A
#
# COMPACT_ATOMS: atom_id res chain seq x y z
N MET A 1 -21.67 21.93 13.08
CA MET A 1 -21.44 22.06 11.62
C MET A 1 -22.20 23.22 10.97
N ASN A 2 -22.86 24.10 11.74
CA ASN A 2 -23.55 25.28 11.19
C ASN A 2 -22.61 26.50 11.10
N ASP A 3 -21.37 26.23 10.70
CA ASP A 3 -20.28 27.18 10.73
C ASP A 3 -20.22 27.93 9.40
N LYS A 4 -20.04 29.25 9.45
CA LYS A 4 -20.08 30.15 8.27
C LYS A 4 -19.15 29.71 7.11
N ILE A 5 -18.13 28.92 7.42
CA ILE A 5 -17.16 28.44 6.42
C ILE A 5 -17.76 27.52 5.35
N PHE A 6 -18.87 26.85 5.64
CA PHE A 6 -19.56 25.97 4.68
C PHE A 6 -20.77 26.65 4.01
N GLU A 7 -21.11 27.88 4.36
CA GLU A 7 -22.33 28.57 3.91
C GLU A 7 -22.45 28.58 2.37
N ALA A 8 -21.39 29.02 1.68
CA ALA A 8 -21.35 29.03 0.21
C ALA A 8 -21.52 27.63 -0.42
N CYS A 9 -21.04 26.59 0.26
CA CYS A 9 -21.19 25.20 -0.18
C CYS A 9 -22.63 24.71 0.03
N ILE A 10 -23.19 24.98 1.20
CA ILE A 10 -24.56 24.61 1.57
C ILE A 10 -25.57 25.28 0.62
N GLU A 11 -25.33 26.53 0.21
CA GLU A 11 -26.16 27.22 -0.80
C GLU A 11 -26.18 26.48 -2.17
N LYS A 12 -25.08 25.82 -2.55
CA LYS A 12 -25.01 25.07 -3.81
C LYS A 12 -25.55 23.65 -3.71
N ILE A 13 -25.23 22.94 -2.64
CA ILE A 13 -25.57 21.51 -2.48
C ILE A 13 -26.98 21.34 -1.91
N GLY A 14 -27.48 22.33 -1.18
CA GLY A 14 -28.83 22.38 -0.63
C GLY A 14 -28.89 22.01 0.85
N ALA A 15 -29.75 22.70 1.60
CA ALA A 15 -29.89 22.51 3.05
C ALA A 15 -30.41 21.11 3.44
N SER A 16 -31.25 20.48 2.62
CA SER A 16 -31.72 19.11 2.89
C SER A 16 -30.59 18.10 2.88
N HIS A 17 -29.61 18.29 1.99
CA HIS A 17 -28.43 17.43 1.91
C HIS A 17 -27.54 17.55 3.16
N LEU A 18 -27.41 18.77 3.70
CA LEU A 18 -26.72 19.00 4.97
C LEU A 18 -27.40 18.24 6.12
N GLU A 19 -28.74 18.25 6.20
CA GLU A 19 -29.47 17.55 7.27
C GLU A 19 -29.24 16.02 7.22
N GLU A 20 -29.25 15.42 6.02
CA GLU A 20 -28.92 14.01 5.83
C GLU A 20 -27.48 13.70 6.29
N TYR A 21 -26.54 14.59 5.92
CA TYR A 21 -25.14 14.45 6.30
C TYR A 21 -24.92 14.57 7.82
N LEU A 22 -25.62 15.51 8.47
CA LEU A 22 -25.60 15.71 9.92
C LEU A 22 -26.15 14.50 10.68
N GLU A 23 -27.21 13.88 10.16
CA GLU A 23 -27.79 12.69 10.77
C GLU A 23 -26.84 11.50 10.68
N SER A 24 -26.22 11.26 9.51
CA SER A 24 -25.18 10.25 9.36
C SER A 24 -24.01 10.53 10.31
N CYS A 25 -23.55 11.79 10.36
CA CYS A 25 -22.49 12.22 11.28
C CYS A 25 -22.80 11.87 12.73
N ARG A 26 -24.04 12.13 13.17
CA ARG A 26 -24.46 11.85 14.54
C ARG A 26 -24.40 10.36 14.83
N ILE A 27 -24.95 9.52 13.95
CA ILE A 27 -24.97 8.08 14.13
C ILE A 27 -23.55 7.52 14.22
N ASP A 28 -22.68 7.90 13.29
CA ASP A 28 -21.31 7.37 13.18
C ASP A 28 -20.44 7.83 14.37
N VAL A 29 -20.46 9.12 14.71
CA VAL A 29 -19.66 9.66 15.83
C VAL A 29 -20.13 9.09 17.17
N CYS A 30 -21.45 9.03 17.40
CA CYS A 30 -22.00 8.49 18.65
C CYS A 30 -21.72 6.99 18.83
N SER A 31 -21.50 6.23 17.75
CA SER A 31 -21.13 4.81 17.85
C SER A 31 -19.78 4.60 18.56
N TYR A 32 -18.92 5.61 18.58
CA TYR A 32 -17.61 5.58 19.24
C TYR A 32 -17.57 6.38 20.55
N HIS A 33 -18.73 6.65 21.18
CA HIS A 33 -18.81 7.45 22.41
C HIS A 33 -17.84 6.99 23.53
N ASN A 34 -17.59 5.68 23.63
CA ASN A 34 -16.70 5.09 24.64
C ASN A 34 -15.22 5.02 24.22
N ASP A 35 -14.87 5.47 23.00
CA ASP A 35 -13.51 5.47 22.45
C ASP A 35 -13.16 6.86 21.90
N PRO A 36 -12.56 7.74 22.73
CA PRO A 36 -12.28 9.13 22.33
C PRO A 36 -11.36 9.27 21.11
N THR A 37 -10.44 8.31 20.90
CA THR A 37 -9.49 8.37 19.78
C THR A 37 -10.21 8.07 18.48
N ASN A 38 -11.01 7.00 18.45
CA ASN A 38 -11.82 6.67 17.28
C ASN A 38 -12.96 7.68 17.07
N HIS A 39 -13.53 8.23 18.14
CA HIS A 39 -14.54 9.28 18.08
C HIS A 39 -14.05 10.52 17.32
N HIS A 40 -12.84 11.03 17.64
CA HIS A 40 -12.27 12.17 16.91
C HIS A 40 -11.87 11.81 15.47
N SER A 41 -11.29 10.61 15.27
CA SER A 41 -10.92 10.15 13.92
C SER A 41 -12.13 10.06 12.99
N VAL A 42 -13.24 9.50 13.46
CA VAL A 42 -14.49 9.37 12.70
C VAL A 42 -15.10 10.73 12.44
N PHE A 43 -15.13 11.62 13.44
CA PHE A 43 -15.54 13.01 13.23
C PHE A 43 -14.75 13.69 12.10
N CYS A 44 -13.41 13.57 12.10
CA CYS A 44 -12.58 14.15 11.05
C CYS A 44 -12.84 13.57 9.65
N GLN A 45 -13.07 12.24 9.55
CA GLN A 45 -13.39 11.57 8.28
C GLN A 45 -14.73 12.05 7.72
N ILE A 46 -15.71 12.31 8.58
CA ILE A 46 -17.03 12.79 8.17
C ILE A 46 -16.95 14.24 7.68
N ILE A 47 -16.25 15.13 8.39
CA ILE A 47 -16.05 16.50 7.89
C ILE A 47 -15.25 16.50 6.57
N GLU A 48 -14.27 15.61 6.42
CA GLU A 48 -13.51 15.43 5.18
C GLU A 48 -14.40 15.03 4.01
N GLY A 49 -15.36 14.12 4.23
CA GLY A 49 -16.33 13.73 3.21
C GLY A 49 -17.19 14.92 2.77
N PHE A 50 -17.75 15.70 3.72
CA PHE A 50 -18.56 16.87 3.38
C PHE A 50 -17.74 17.95 2.65
N ALA A 51 -16.51 18.20 3.11
CA ALA A 51 -15.60 19.12 2.42
C ALA A 51 -15.28 18.65 1.00
N THR A 52 -15.11 17.34 0.79
CA THR A 52 -14.90 16.77 -0.55
C THR A 52 -16.10 17.02 -1.46
N GLU A 53 -17.33 16.92 -0.95
CA GLU A 53 -18.53 17.27 -1.72
C GLU A 53 -18.54 18.75 -2.11
N CYS A 54 -18.15 19.64 -1.19
CA CYS A 54 -17.97 21.06 -1.51
C CYS A 54 -16.93 21.28 -2.64
N GLU A 55 -15.85 20.51 -2.65
CA GLU A 55 -14.82 20.58 -3.70
C GLU A 55 -15.38 20.19 -5.07
N THR A 56 -16.32 19.24 -5.14
CA THR A 56 -16.96 18.84 -6.41
C THR A 56 -17.77 19.97 -7.06
N VAL A 57 -18.28 20.91 -6.27
CA VAL A 57 -18.97 22.13 -6.73
C VAL A 57 -18.04 23.35 -6.79
N GLY A 58 -16.73 23.12 -6.64
CA GLY A 58 -15.66 24.11 -6.79
C GLY A 58 -15.41 24.99 -5.57
N ILE A 59 -15.90 24.61 -4.39
CA ILE A 59 -15.80 25.38 -3.15
C ILE A 59 -14.81 24.70 -2.20
N PHE A 60 -13.69 25.36 -1.94
CA PHE A 60 -12.63 24.85 -1.07
C PHE A 60 -12.70 25.53 0.30
N VAL A 61 -12.87 24.73 1.35
CA VAL A 61 -13.08 25.23 2.72
C VAL A 61 -11.90 24.86 3.60
N ASN A 62 -11.34 25.81 4.36
CA ASN A 62 -10.34 25.53 5.39
C ASN A 62 -11.03 24.99 6.67
N TRP A 63 -11.49 23.74 6.62
CA TRP A 63 -12.20 23.11 7.72
C TRP A 63 -11.27 22.50 8.77
N ARG A 64 -10.07 22.05 8.36
CA ARG A 64 -9.14 21.29 9.23
C ARG A 64 -8.63 22.08 10.43
N GLU A 65 -8.40 23.38 10.25
CA GLU A 65 -7.95 24.27 11.33
C GLU A 65 -9.04 24.42 12.40
N ILE A 66 -10.29 24.58 11.96
CA ILE A 66 -11.44 24.84 12.84
C ILE A 66 -11.89 23.55 13.53
N SER A 67 -11.91 22.44 12.80
CA SER A 67 -12.33 21.13 13.32
C SER A 67 -11.25 20.40 14.11
N GLN A 68 -10.06 20.99 14.26
CA GLN A 68 -8.89 20.35 14.91
C GLN A 68 -8.55 18.99 14.29
N CYS A 69 -8.62 18.90 12.97
CA CYS A 69 -8.32 17.70 12.19
C CYS A 69 -7.06 17.91 11.31
N PRO A 70 -5.88 18.14 11.91
CA PRO A 70 -4.68 18.45 11.16
C PRO A 70 -4.26 17.28 10.28
N MET A 71 -3.95 17.58 9.02
CA MET A 71 -3.31 16.61 8.13
C MET A 71 -1.80 16.66 8.36
N LYS A 72 -1.18 15.50 8.55
CA LYS A 72 0.28 15.37 8.69
C LYS A 72 0.88 15.07 7.33
N CYS A 73 1.63 16.02 6.79
CA CYS A 73 2.41 15.83 5.57
C CYS A 73 3.76 15.19 5.84
N LYS A 74 4.38 14.59 4.82
CA LYS A 74 5.72 14.02 4.93
C LYS A 74 6.79 15.11 4.98
N GLU A 75 8.04 14.69 5.09
CA GLU A 75 9.18 15.60 5.01
C GLU A 75 9.18 16.36 3.68
N ASN A 76 9.53 17.66 3.74
CA ASN A 76 9.55 18.58 2.60
C ASN A 76 8.20 18.80 1.90
N GLU A 77 7.10 18.39 2.53
CA GLU A 77 5.75 18.68 2.09
C GLU A 77 5.09 19.76 2.99
N GLU A 78 4.11 20.44 2.44
CA GLU A 78 3.21 21.35 3.13
C GLU A 78 1.76 21.07 2.73
N PHE A 79 0.85 21.27 3.67
CA PHE A 79 -0.57 21.11 3.41
C PHE A 79 -1.11 22.35 2.70
N GLN A 80 -1.90 22.15 1.64
CA GLN A 80 -2.61 23.21 0.95
C GLN A 80 -4.11 22.87 0.82
N HIS A 81 -4.96 23.88 1.06
CA HIS A 81 -6.41 23.75 0.98
C HIS A 81 -6.96 23.71 -0.46
N LYS A 82 -6.13 24.10 -1.42
CA LYS A 82 -6.45 24.05 -2.83
C LYS A 82 -5.15 23.89 -3.60
N THR A 83 -4.86 22.66 -4.01
CA THR A 83 -3.76 22.34 -4.91
C THR A 83 -4.31 21.71 -6.18
N SER A 84 -3.55 21.80 -7.26
CA SER A 84 -3.80 20.94 -8.43
C SER A 84 -3.73 19.47 -8.03
N SER A 85 -4.57 18.65 -8.67
CA SER A 85 -4.54 17.19 -8.50
C SER A 85 -3.23 16.56 -9.00
N CYS A 86 -2.42 17.29 -9.77
CA CYS A 86 -1.07 16.88 -10.12
C CYS A 86 -0.06 17.92 -9.69
N GLN A 87 1.06 17.41 -9.20
CA GLN A 87 2.20 18.19 -8.77
C GLN A 87 3.38 17.92 -9.72
N PRO A 88 4.21 18.94 -10.00
CA PRO A 88 5.46 18.75 -10.74
C PRO A 88 6.32 17.65 -10.12
N SER A 89 6.91 16.84 -10.98
CA SER A 89 7.83 15.78 -10.59
C SER A 89 9.12 15.85 -11.41
N CYS A 90 10.18 15.19 -10.93
CA CYS A 90 11.41 15.03 -11.69
C CYS A 90 11.15 14.37 -13.07
N ALA A 91 10.15 13.50 -13.17
CA ALA A 91 9.75 12.83 -14.41
C ALA A 91 8.95 13.75 -15.35
N ASN A 92 8.08 14.60 -14.79
CA ASN A 92 7.24 15.54 -15.53
C ASN A 92 7.12 16.85 -14.76
N ARG A 93 7.88 17.87 -15.19
CA ARG A 93 7.93 19.19 -14.56
C ARG A 93 6.68 20.03 -14.80
N SER A 94 5.89 19.72 -15.83
CA SER A 94 4.71 20.49 -16.21
C SER A 94 3.52 19.55 -16.49
N PRO A 95 3.00 18.85 -15.47
CA PRO A 95 1.86 17.96 -15.65
C PRO A 95 0.63 18.78 -16.05
N MET A 96 -0.08 18.32 -17.07
CA MET A 96 -1.37 18.88 -17.46
C MET A 96 -2.48 18.05 -16.81
N CYS A 97 -3.25 18.66 -15.92
CA CYS A 97 -4.45 18.03 -15.41
C CYS A 97 -5.52 19.02 -15.02
N THR A 98 -6.75 18.51 -15.03
CA THR A 98 -7.96 19.23 -14.67
C THR A 98 -8.37 18.80 -13.28
N GLY A 99 -8.59 19.76 -12.39
CA GLY A 99 -9.05 19.50 -11.04
C GLY A 99 -8.18 20.16 -9.99
N SER A 100 -8.77 20.29 -8.80
CA SER A 100 -8.07 20.73 -7.61
C SER A 100 -8.63 19.97 -6.43
N SER A 101 -7.78 19.68 -5.45
CA SER A 101 -8.17 19.01 -4.22
C SER A 101 -7.36 19.58 -3.06
N GLN A 102 -7.75 19.26 -1.84
CA GLN A 102 -6.88 19.42 -0.67
C GLN A 102 -5.78 18.37 -0.67
N GLY A 103 -4.62 18.70 -0.12
CA GLY A 103 -3.55 17.71 0.04
C GLY A 103 -2.20 18.28 0.41
N CYS A 104 -1.26 17.36 0.62
CA CYS A 104 0.15 17.67 0.83
C CYS A 104 0.86 17.82 -0.51
N VAL A 105 1.63 18.90 -0.66
CA VAL A 105 2.43 19.20 -1.85
C VAL A 105 3.86 19.51 -1.46
N CYS A 106 4.80 19.31 -2.39
CA CYS A 106 6.18 19.71 -2.16
C CYS A 106 6.28 21.21 -1.85
N ARG A 107 7.04 21.55 -0.81
CA ARG A 107 7.36 22.93 -0.46
C ARG A 107 8.12 23.61 -1.58
N GLN A 108 8.11 24.95 -1.57
CA GLN A 108 8.90 25.73 -2.51
C GLN A 108 10.39 25.30 -2.50
N GLY A 109 10.94 25.05 -3.70
CA GLY A 109 12.31 24.55 -3.89
C GLY A 109 12.46 23.03 -3.91
N PHE A 110 11.38 22.29 -3.64
CA PHE A 110 11.33 20.83 -3.72
C PHE A 110 10.43 20.38 -4.88
N ILE A 111 10.73 19.19 -5.40
CA ILE A 111 10.01 18.55 -6.50
C ILE A 111 9.77 17.07 -6.20
N LEU A 112 8.67 16.52 -6.73
CA LEU A 112 8.33 15.13 -6.47
C LEU A 112 9.27 14.17 -7.20
N SER A 113 9.93 13.29 -6.44
CA SER A 113 10.76 12.19 -6.92
C SER A 113 10.17 10.86 -6.43
N GLY A 114 9.30 10.26 -7.24
CA GLY A 114 8.48 9.12 -6.81
C GLY A 114 7.42 9.57 -5.80
N GLU A 115 7.62 9.26 -4.52
CA GLU A 115 6.67 9.56 -3.42
C GLU A 115 7.23 10.55 -2.40
N GLN A 116 8.39 11.14 -2.68
CA GLN A 116 9.12 12.03 -1.77
C GLN A 116 9.44 13.35 -2.46
N CYS A 117 9.37 14.43 -1.70
CA CYS A 117 9.80 15.75 -2.14
C CYS A 117 11.30 15.92 -1.86
N VAL A 118 12.07 16.09 -2.93
CA VAL A 118 13.53 16.25 -2.88
C VAL A 118 13.93 17.58 -3.52
N PRO A 119 15.10 18.16 -3.17
CA PRO A 119 15.65 19.29 -3.91
C PRO A 119 15.75 18.96 -5.40
N GLU A 120 15.54 19.95 -6.29
CA GLU A 120 15.62 19.70 -7.74
C GLU A 120 16.98 19.14 -8.19
N THR A 121 18.05 19.45 -7.46
CA THR A 121 19.41 18.92 -7.69
C THR A 121 19.54 17.44 -7.42
N GLU A 122 18.60 16.84 -6.68
CA GLU A 122 18.54 15.42 -6.34
C GLU A 122 17.56 14.65 -7.23
N CYS A 123 17.06 15.27 -8.31
CA CYS A 123 16.36 14.52 -9.35
C CYS A 123 17.26 13.43 -9.93
N GLY A 124 16.66 12.26 -10.13
CA GLY A 124 17.32 11.12 -10.74
C GLY A 124 17.39 11.22 -12.27
N CYS A 125 17.35 10.07 -12.92
CA CYS A 125 17.66 9.93 -14.34
C CYS A 125 16.41 9.60 -15.15
N ILE A 126 16.40 9.94 -16.44
CA ILE A 126 15.33 9.53 -17.36
C ILE A 126 15.92 8.64 -18.46
N ASP A 127 15.52 7.37 -18.48
CA ASP A 127 15.89 6.39 -19.50
C ASP A 127 14.64 6.04 -20.33
N ASN A 128 14.60 6.37 -21.62
CA ASN A 128 13.46 6.07 -22.50
C ASN A 128 12.07 6.44 -21.90
N LYS A 129 11.96 7.62 -21.28
CA LYS A 129 10.77 8.13 -20.56
C LYS A 129 10.45 7.45 -19.23
N ILE A 130 11.27 6.50 -18.79
CA ILE A 130 11.18 5.88 -17.47
C ILE A 130 12.06 6.69 -16.53
N TYR A 131 11.47 7.20 -15.45
CA TYR A 131 12.20 7.89 -14.41
C TYR A 131 12.81 6.88 -13.43
N MET A 132 14.09 7.05 -13.13
CA MET A 132 14.85 6.29 -12.14
C MET A 132 15.27 7.22 -11.02
N LYS A 133 15.01 6.86 -9.76
CA LYS A 133 15.56 7.61 -8.63
C LYS A 133 17.09 7.49 -8.59
N VAL A 134 17.76 8.46 -7.97
CA VAL A 134 19.21 8.38 -7.74
C VAL A 134 19.53 7.07 -6.98
N ASN A 135 20.54 6.36 -7.45
CA ASN A 135 20.96 5.01 -7.03
C ASN A 135 19.94 3.90 -7.27
N GLU A 136 18.86 4.14 -8.02
CA GLU A 136 17.95 3.07 -8.41
C GLU A 136 18.57 2.20 -9.49
N GLU A 137 18.36 0.89 -9.35
CA GLU A 137 18.81 -0.13 -10.29
C GLU A 137 17.61 -0.73 -11.05
N ILE A 138 17.77 -0.89 -12.36
CA ILE A 138 16.81 -1.57 -13.24
C ILE A 138 17.54 -2.67 -14.00
N ILE A 139 17.08 -3.91 -13.84
CA ILE A 139 17.60 -5.07 -14.57
C ILE A 139 16.90 -5.17 -15.93
N SER A 140 17.65 -5.53 -16.97
CA SER A 140 17.13 -5.73 -18.32
C SER A 140 16.19 -6.94 -18.41
N ALA A 141 15.33 -6.96 -19.43
CA ALA A 141 14.35 -8.04 -19.63
C ALA A 141 14.97 -9.43 -19.86
N ASP A 142 16.25 -9.49 -20.23
CA ASP A 142 17.02 -10.72 -20.39
C ASP A 142 17.93 -11.03 -19.19
N CYS A 143 17.88 -10.22 -18.13
CA CYS A 143 18.72 -10.34 -16.94
C CYS A 143 20.23 -10.43 -17.23
N LYS A 144 20.71 -9.76 -18.29
CA LYS A 144 22.14 -9.71 -18.64
C LYS A 144 22.81 -8.40 -18.28
N THR A 145 22.03 -7.33 -18.13
CA THR A 145 22.54 -6.01 -17.77
C THR A 145 21.71 -5.39 -16.67
N LYS A 146 22.31 -4.49 -15.92
CA LYS A 146 21.60 -3.57 -15.02
C LYS A 146 21.98 -2.13 -15.35
N LYS A 147 21.00 -1.24 -15.28
CA LYS A 147 21.20 0.20 -15.34
C LYS A 147 21.11 0.78 -13.94
N ILE A 148 22.03 1.68 -13.61
CA ILE A 148 22.09 2.39 -12.32
C ILE A 148 22.05 3.88 -12.60
N CYS A 149 21.10 4.58 -11.99
CA CYS A 149 21.10 6.04 -12.03
C CYS A 149 22.08 6.59 -10.98
N LYS A 150 23.10 7.33 -11.40
CA LYS A 150 24.04 8.03 -10.54
C LYS A 150 23.65 9.51 -10.37
N PRO A 151 24.12 10.17 -9.30
CA PRO A 151 23.91 11.61 -9.13
C PRO A 151 24.35 12.40 -10.37
N GLY A 152 23.62 13.45 -10.73
CA GLY A 152 23.93 14.26 -11.91
C GLY A 152 23.34 13.75 -13.23
N ASN A 153 22.27 12.96 -13.18
CA ASN A 153 21.57 12.41 -14.36
C ASN A 153 22.47 11.51 -15.24
N GLU A 154 23.36 10.75 -14.61
CA GLU A 154 24.25 9.81 -15.29
C GLU A 154 23.69 8.38 -15.17
N ILE A 155 23.53 7.68 -16.29
CA ILE A 155 23.09 6.27 -16.30
C ILE A 155 24.29 5.39 -16.63
N VAL A 156 24.68 4.57 -15.65
CA VAL A 156 25.73 3.56 -15.82
C VAL A 156 25.08 2.23 -16.14
N THR A 157 25.57 1.54 -17.17
CA THR A 157 25.12 0.19 -17.52
C THR A 157 26.22 -0.81 -17.21
N GLU A 158 25.89 -1.83 -16.42
CA GLU A 158 26.81 -2.89 -16.01
C GLU A 158 26.29 -4.24 -16.49
N ASN A 159 27.20 -5.11 -16.93
CA ASN A 159 26.87 -6.51 -17.18
C ASN A 159 26.69 -7.22 -15.84
N ILE A 160 25.66 -8.06 -15.74
CA ILE A 160 25.40 -8.88 -14.55
C ILE A 160 25.51 -10.36 -14.90
N THR A 161 25.77 -11.16 -13.87
CA THR A 161 25.74 -12.61 -14.00
C THR A 161 24.32 -13.03 -14.38
N PRO A 162 24.15 -13.86 -15.45
CA PRO A 162 22.85 -14.43 -15.78
C PRO A 162 22.27 -15.23 -14.61
N CYS A 163 20.97 -15.43 -14.63
CA CYS A 163 20.28 -16.22 -13.61
C CYS A 163 20.90 -17.62 -13.47
N GLY A 164 21.10 -18.04 -12.21
CA GLY A 164 21.73 -19.32 -11.87
C GLY A 164 20.85 -20.52 -12.18
N GLU A 165 21.36 -21.72 -11.88
CA GLU A 165 20.61 -22.96 -12.09
C GLU A 165 19.24 -22.96 -11.38
N ASN A 166 18.26 -23.59 -12.00
CA ASN A 166 16.88 -23.67 -11.49
C ASN A 166 16.19 -22.32 -11.27
N SER A 167 16.68 -21.28 -11.95
CA SER A 167 16.04 -19.96 -12.01
C SER A 167 15.92 -19.47 -13.44
N HIS A 168 14.99 -18.56 -13.69
CA HIS A 168 14.82 -17.89 -14.97
C HIS A 168 14.64 -16.39 -14.75
N CYS A 169 14.89 -15.60 -15.80
CA CYS A 169 14.61 -14.17 -15.77
C CYS A 169 13.09 -13.96 -15.82
N GLY A 170 12.54 -13.36 -14.78
CA GLY A 170 11.11 -13.13 -14.63
C GLY A 170 10.81 -11.83 -13.89
N ILE A 171 9.53 -11.54 -13.67
CA ILE A 171 9.12 -10.36 -12.92
C ILE A 171 8.86 -10.75 -11.46
N GLN A 172 9.55 -10.08 -10.54
CA GLN A 172 9.34 -10.19 -9.09
C GLN A 172 9.08 -8.80 -8.52
N ARG A 173 7.95 -8.61 -7.82
CA ARG A 173 7.54 -7.30 -7.26
C ARG A 173 7.55 -6.16 -8.31
N GLY A 174 7.15 -6.46 -9.54
CA GLY A 174 7.05 -5.49 -10.63
C GLY A 174 8.38 -5.11 -11.31
N LYS A 175 9.51 -5.75 -10.96
CA LYS A 175 10.82 -5.54 -11.60
C LYS A 175 11.37 -6.86 -12.15
N TYR A 176 12.22 -6.79 -13.18
CA TYR A 176 12.95 -7.97 -13.64
C TYR A 176 13.93 -8.44 -12.57
N ALA A 177 13.93 -9.74 -12.31
CA ALA A 177 14.78 -10.41 -11.35
C ALA A 177 14.93 -11.89 -11.72
N CYS A 178 15.91 -12.56 -11.14
CA CYS A 178 16.01 -14.01 -11.24
C CYS A 178 15.00 -14.66 -10.28
N VAL A 179 14.06 -15.41 -10.86
CA VAL A 179 12.97 -16.08 -10.14
C VAL A 179 13.19 -17.58 -10.20
N CYS A 180 13.05 -18.27 -9.07
CA CYS A 180 13.17 -19.72 -9.02
C CYS A 180 12.09 -20.39 -9.88
N ASN A 181 12.48 -21.48 -10.54
CA ASN A 181 11.57 -22.32 -11.32
C ASN A 181 10.54 -23.02 -10.43
N GLU A 182 9.51 -23.61 -11.03
CA GLU A 182 8.51 -24.39 -10.29
C GLU A 182 9.18 -25.48 -9.42
N ASN A 183 8.69 -25.64 -8.20
CA ASN A 183 9.25 -26.54 -7.18
C ASN A 183 10.65 -26.15 -6.68
N PHE A 184 11.12 -24.92 -6.90
CA PHE A 184 12.31 -24.39 -6.26
C PHE A 184 11.98 -23.18 -5.39
N ILE A 185 12.70 -23.03 -4.29
CA ILE A 185 12.60 -21.88 -3.39
C ILE A 185 13.98 -21.25 -3.20
N LEU A 186 14.02 -19.93 -3.06
CA LEU A 186 15.26 -19.21 -2.82
C LEU A 186 15.73 -19.46 -1.38
N GLN A 187 16.89 -20.10 -1.23
CA GLN A 187 17.59 -20.28 0.04
C GLN A 187 19.04 -19.81 -0.12
N LYS A 188 19.46 -18.81 0.68
CA LYS A 188 20.84 -18.28 0.66
C LYS A 188 21.35 -17.99 -0.76
N GLU A 189 20.55 -17.28 -1.55
CA GLU A 189 20.84 -16.86 -2.93
C GLU A 189 20.81 -17.98 -3.99
N GLU A 190 20.54 -19.22 -3.60
CA GLU A 190 20.39 -20.35 -4.53
C GLU A 190 18.94 -20.85 -4.58
N CYS A 191 18.48 -21.21 -5.77
CA CYS A 191 17.21 -21.88 -5.94
C CYS A 191 17.39 -23.37 -5.65
N VAL A 192 16.95 -23.79 -4.46
CA VAL A 192 17.00 -25.19 -4.03
C VAL A 192 15.64 -25.83 -4.22
N HIS A 193 15.64 -27.13 -4.52
CA HIS A 193 14.40 -27.87 -4.67
C HIS A 193 13.57 -27.70 -3.40
N ALA A 194 12.32 -27.30 -3.56
CA ALA A 194 11.28 -27.27 -2.54
C ALA A 194 10.98 -28.72 -2.18
N ALA A 195 11.92 -29.38 -1.52
CA ALA A 195 11.66 -30.56 -0.73
C ALA A 195 10.74 -30.09 0.39
N LEU A 196 9.44 -30.05 0.09
CA LEU A 196 8.39 -30.02 1.09
C LEU A 196 8.70 -31.20 2.00
N LYS A 197 9.35 -30.95 3.15
CA LYS A 197 9.35 -31.95 4.22
C LYS A 197 7.88 -32.22 4.46
N PRO A 198 7.39 -33.47 4.28
CA PRO A 198 6.00 -33.75 4.55
C PRO A 198 5.75 -33.36 6.00
N CYS A 199 4.80 -32.45 6.24
CA CYS A 199 4.32 -32.24 7.59
C CYS A 199 3.59 -33.51 7.99
N ILE A 200 4.12 -34.24 8.98
CA ILE A 200 3.54 -35.49 9.45
C ILE A 200 2.73 -35.18 10.71
N CYS A 201 1.42 -35.28 10.62
CA CYS A 201 0.57 -35.41 11.81
C CYS A 201 0.64 -36.86 12.30
N LYS A 202 0.82 -37.07 13.60
CA LYS A 202 0.90 -38.42 14.19
C LYS A 202 -0.11 -38.55 15.31
N VAL A 203 -0.87 -39.65 15.24
CA VAL A 203 -1.76 -40.10 16.32
C VAL A 203 -1.13 -41.33 16.95
N SER A 204 -0.88 -41.28 18.25
CA SER A 204 -0.33 -42.41 19.02
C SER A 204 -1.28 -42.75 20.16
N GLY A 205 -2.53 -43.06 19.84
CA GLY A 205 -3.56 -43.40 20.81
C GLY A 205 -4.01 -42.24 21.71
N ASP A 206 -5.16 -42.42 22.34
CA ASP A 206 -5.69 -41.51 23.38
C ASP A 206 -4.69 -41.45 24.56
N PRO A 207 -4.31 -40.27 25.09
CA PRO A 207 -4.79 -38.91 24.80
C PRO A 207 -3.78 -38.00 24.09
N HIS A 208 -2.80 -38.55 23.37
CA HIS A 208 -1.65 -37.79 22.87
C HIS A 208 -1.62 -37.67 21.34
N TYR A 209 -1.83 -36.46 20.85
CA TYR A 209 -1.86 -36.14 19.43
C TYR A 209 -0.75 -35.15 19.09
N ARG A 210 -0.09 -35.30 17.94
CA ARG A 210 0.92 -34.35 17.45
C ARG A 210 0.44 -33.73 16.15
N ALA A 211 0.20 -32.41 16.17
CA ALA A 211 -0.20 -31.61 15.01
C ALA A 211 0.93 -31.47 13.98
N PHE A 212 0.60 -30.95 12.79
CA PHE A 212 1.52 -30.78 11.66
C PHE A 212 2.71 -29.85 11.94
N ASP A 213 2.53 -28.90 12.85
CA ASP A 213 3.56 -27.97 13.35
C ASP A 213 4.37 -28.56 14.52
N GLY A 214 4.10 -29.80 14.91
CA GLY A 214 4.77 -30.50 16.01
C GLY A 214 4.17 -30.22 17.39
N GLN A 215 3.12 -29.39 17.50
CA GLN A 215 2.46 -29.13 18.78
C GLN A 215 1.79 -30.39 19.32
N MET A 216 1.94 -30.64 20.61
CA MET A 216 1.26 -31.72 21.31
C MET A 216 -0.12 -31.24 21.77
N ILE A 217 -1.16 -31.98 21.39
CA ILE A 217 -2.55 -31.72 21.78
C ILE A 217 -2.99 -32.88 22.66
N HIS A 218 -3.60 -32.54 23.80
CA HIS A 218 -4.18 -33.50 24.74
C HIS A 218 -5.69 -33.38 24.70
N PHE A 219 -6.38 -34.44 24.29
CA PHE A 219 -7.83 -34.43 24.19
C PHE A 219 -8.39 -35.77 24.66
N MET A 220 -9.28 -35.73 25.66
CA MET A 220 -10.01 -36.89 26.18
C MET A 220 -11.51 -36.66 25.98
N GLY A 221 -12.12 -37.39 25.04
CA GLY A 221 -13.54 -37.25 24.73
C GLY A 221 -14.06 -38.41 23.88
N THR A 222 -15.38 -38.65 23.94
CA THR A 222 -16.06 -39.79 23.29
C THR A 222 -16.68 -39.46 21.92
N CYS A 223 -16.47 -38.25 21.40
CA CYS A 223 -16.99 -37.81 20.11
C CYS A 223 -16.06 -38.14 18.94
N ASN A 224 -16.63 -38.27 17.73
CA ASN A 224 -15.86 -38.40 16.49
C ASN A 224 -15.09 -37.11 16.19
N ILE A 225 -13.78 -37.22 15.95
CA ILE A 225 -12.91 -36.08 15.64
C ILE A 225 -12.55 -36.10 14.15
N HIS A 226 -12.68 -34.95 13.48
CA HIS A 226 -12.18 -34.77 12.11
C HIS A 226 -10.75 -34.21 12.17
N TRP A 227 -9.77 -35.04 11.82
CA TRP A 227 -8.34 -34.72 11.97
C TRP A 227 -7.74 -33.92 10.82
N LEU A 228 -8.41 -33.94 9.67
CA LEU A 228 -7.99 -33.21 8.48
C LEU A 228 -9.22 -32.83 7.67
N LEU A 229 -9.39 -31.54 7.40
CA LEU A 229 -10.41 -31.01 6.51
C LEU A 229 -9.72 -30.24 5.40
N LEU A 230 -9.78 -30.77 4.18
CA LEU A 230 -9.26 -30.09 3.00
C LEU A 230 -10.32 -29.11 2.49
N ARG A 231 -9.94 -27.84 2.29
CA ARG A 231 -10.74 -26.97 1.42
C ARG A 231 -10.65 -27.52 0.00
N ARG A 232 -11.80 -27.67 -0.65
CA ARG A 232 -11.98 -28.34 -1.96
C ARG A 232 -11.11 -27.82 -3.11
N ASP A 233 -10.45 -26.67 -2.96
CA ASP A 233 -9.87 -25.94 -4.09
C ASP A 233 -8.36 -26.08 -4.28
N ARG A 234 -7.65 -26.94 -3.52
CA ARG A 234 -6.24 -27.27 -3.82
C ARG A 234 -5.89 -28.73 -3.53
N ILE A 235 -5.12 -29.29 -4.47
CA ILE A 235 -4.33 -30.54 -4.48
C ILE A 235 -4.76 -31.55 -3.41
N ILE A 236 -5.37 -32.66 -3.82
CA ILE A 236 -5.67 -33.80 -2.95
C ILE A 236 -4.33 -34.40 -2.48
N PRO A 237 -3.92 -34.24 -1.20
CA PRO A 237 -2.71 -34.90 -0.72
C PRO A 237 -2.90 -36.42 -0.72
N THR A 238 -1.86 -37.14 -1.10
CA THR A 238 -1.83 -38.60 -0.99
C THR A 238 -1.61 -38.98 0.47
N PHE A 239 -2.52 -39.75 1.05
CA PHE A 239 -2.43 -40.18 2.45
C PHE A 239 -1.85 -41.58 2.56
N LEU A 240 -0.90 -41.74 3.48
CA LEU A 240 -0.44 -43.03 3.98
C LEU A 240 -0.93 -43.15 5.43
N LEU A 241 -2.02 -43.89 5.62
CA LEU A 241 -2.44 -44.34 6.95
C LEU A 241 -1.58 -45.57 7.28
N LYS A 242 -0.72 -45.45 8.28
CA LYS A 242 0.03 -46.56 8.86
C LYS A 242 -0.53 -46.89 10.24
#